data_AF-A0A930E2U4-F1
#
_entry.id   AF-A0A930E2U4-F1
#
_cell.length_a   1.000
_cell.length_b   1.000
_cell.length_c   1.000
_cell.angle_alpha   90.00
_cell.angle_beta   90.00
_cell.angle_gamma   90.00
#
_symmetry.space_group_name_H-M   'P 1'
#
loop_
_entity.id
_entity.type
_entity.pdbx_description
1 polymer ?
#
loop_
_entity_poly.entity_id
_entity_poly.type
_entity_poly.pdbx_seq_one_letter_code
_entity_poly.pdbx_strand_id
1 'polypeptide(L)'
;FITVGNQTPGDTTMLFSDFDAISAKNIFTGEDKKKFDTLFSYIDVTNTKDSKVLAEEIQKSWKEKEISFQNDKMHMISVFMTMDDGKNKVQEFVGHVGVLVQDGDKYLFIEKLAFELPYQVDEFSNLQEVNDYLMGYYDQDADGLSAKPLIFEDDHVLKEYRVVE
;
A
#
# COMPACT_ATOMS: atom_id res chain seq x y z
N PHE A 1 4.66 12.59 -9.39
CA PHE A 1 5.22 11.32 -8.91
C PHE A 1 4.26 10.20 -9.23
N ILE A 2 3.04 10.20 -8.68
CA ILE A 2 1.99 9.24 -9.05
C ILE A 2 0.98 9.94 -9.97
N THR A 3 0.51 9.27 -11.01
CA THR A 3 -0.60 9.71 -11.85
C THR A 3 -1.72 8.69 -11.80
N VAL A 4 -2.97 9.15 -11.91
CA VAL A 4 -4.14 8.29 -12.06
C VAL A 4 -4.91 8.77 -13.30
N GLY A 5 -4.88 7.99 -14.37
CA GLY A 5 -5.53 8.34 -15.64
C GLY A 5 -7.03 8.06 -15.62
N ASN A 6 -7.41 6.83 -15.25
CA ASN A 6 -8.80 6.40 -15.18
C ASN A 6 -9.30 6.45 -13.73
N GLN A 7 -9.90 7.58 -13.35
CA GLN A 7 -10.44 7.82 -12.01
C GLN A 7 -11.75 7.06 -11.80
N THR A 8 -11.65 5.74 -11.60
CA THR A 8 -12.79 4.87 -11.29
C THR A 8 -13.13 4.95 -9.80
N PRO A 9 -14.42 5.12 -9.44
CA PRO A 9 -14.86 4.94 -8.06
C PRO A 9 -14.60 3.51 -7.59
N GLY A 10 -14.12 3.36 -6.36
CA GLY A 10 -13.99 2.07 -5.68
C GLY A 10 -14.55 2.15 -4.26
N ASP A 11 -14.48 1.05 -3.53
CA ASP A 11 -14.88 1.05 -2.12
C ASP A 11 -13.86 1.85 -1.29
N THR A 12 -14.36 2.88 -0.62
CA THR A 12 -13.59 3.82 0.21
C THR A 12 -14.14 3.88 1.63
N THR A 13 -14.95 2.89 2.02
CA THR A 13 -15.70 2.88 3.29
C THR A 13 -14.79 3.05 4.50
N MET A 14 -13.57 2.50 4.43
CA MET A 14 -12.58 2.55 5.52
C MET A 14 -11.63 3.76 5.46
N LEU A 15 -11.73 4.61 4.44
CA LEU A 15 -10.92 5.85 4.31
C LEU A 15 -11.55 7.05 5.06
N PHE A 16 -12.57 6.82 5.90
CA PHE A 16 -13.31 7.89 6.57
C PHE A 16 -12.39 8.77 7.44
N SER A 17 -11.44 8.16 8.17
CA SER A 17 -10.49 8.90 9.01
C SER A 17 -9.52 9.74 8.17
N ASP A 18 -9.10 9.23 7.01
CA ASP A 18 -8.26 9.97 6.06
C ASP A 18 -9.01 11.18 5.49
N PHE A 19 -10.28 10.99 5.08
CA PHE A 19 -11.10 12.08 4.57
C PHE A 19 -11.36 13.18 5.61
N ASP A 20 -11.57 12.80 6.87
CA ASP A 20 -11.70 13.76 7.96
C ASP A 20 -10.40 14.55 8.14
N ALA A 21 -9.24 13.88 8.13
CA ALA A 21 -7.94 14.54 8.26
C ALA A 21 -7.60 15.47 7.08
N ILE A 22 -7.85 15.01 5.84
CA ILE A 22 -7.66 15.79 4.61
C ILE A 22 -8.53 17.05 4.63
N SER A 23 -9.81 16.90 5.02
CA SER A 23 -10.77 17.99 5.06
C SER A 23 -10.44 18.99 6.18
N ALA A 24 -10.14 18.51 7.38
CA ALA A 24 -9.81 19.35 8.53
C ALA A 24 -8.57 20.24 8.29
N LYS A 25 -7.60 19.75 7.53
CA LYS A 25 -6.37 20.48 7.20
C LYS A 25 -6.38 21.16 5.82
N ASN A 26 -7.48 21.03 5.06
CA ASN A 26 -7.61 21.54 3.69
C ASN A 26 -6.43 21.11 2.79
N ILE A 27 -6.00 19.85 2.85
CA ILE A 27 -4.80 19.38 2.13
C ILE A 27 -5.02 19.41 0.61
N PHE A 28 -6.13 18.86 0.12
CA PHE A 28 -6.53 18.88 -1.29
C PHE A 28 -8.04 18.68 -1.44
N THR A 29 -8.58 19.00 -2.62
CA THR A 29 -10.01 18.86 -2.94
C THR A 29 -10.21 18.46 -4.42
N GLY A 30 -11.46 18.23 -4.84
CA GLY A 30 -11.81 18.07 -6.25
C GLY A 30 -11.13 16.87 -6.93
N GLU A 31 -10.36 17.14 -7.98
CA GLU A 31 -9.71 16.10 -8.79
C GLU A 31 -8.65 15.33 -8.00
N ASP A 32 -7.88 16.00 -7.15
CA ASP A 32 -6.84 15.32 -6.36
C ASP A 32 -7.45 14.39 -5.31
N LYS A 33 -8.62 14.74 -4.77
CA LYS A 33 -9.40 13.81 -3.95
C LYS A 33 -9.82 12.58 -4.75
N LYS A 34 -10.31 12.74 -5.98
CA LYS A 34 -10.69 11.57 -6.81
C LYS A 34 -9.50 10.66 -7.11
N LYS A 35 -8.32 11.24 -7.37
CA LYS A 35 -7.08 10.47 -7.54
C LYS A 35 -6.72 9.69 -6.28
N PHE A 36 -6.82 10.32 -5.10
CA PHE A 36 -6.62 9.66 -3.81
C PHE A 36 -7.63 8.52 -3.61
N ASP A 37 -8.93 8.78 -3.85
CA ASP A 37 -10.00 7.79 -3.74
C ASP A 37 -9.70 6.58 -4.64
N THR A 38 -9.30 6.79 -5.90
CA THR A 38 -8.99 5.69 -6.84
C THR A 38 -7.73 4.90 -6.47
N LEU A 39 -6.69 5.57 -5.97
CA LEU A 39 -5.42 4.94 -5.57
C LEU A 39 -5.59 4.06 -4.33
N PHE A 40 -6.32 4.55 -3.32
CA PHE A 40 -6.47 3.88 -2.01
C PHE A 40 -7.79 3.11 -1.84
N SER A 41 -8.68 3.13 -2.85
CA SER A 41 -9.90 2.31 -2.81
C SER A 41 -9.53 0.82 -2.73
N TYR A 42 -10.37 0.07 -2.05
CA TYR A 42 -10.21 -1.36 -1.88
C TYR A 42 -10.38 -2.09 -3.22
N ILE A 43 -9.71 -3.23 -3.33
CA ILE A 43 -9.65 -4.04 -4.55
C ILE A 43 -10.34 -5.36 -4.26
N ASP A 44 -11.48 -5.62 -4.89
CA ASP A 44 -12.10 -6.94 -4.87
C ASP A 44 -11.12 -7.98 -5.44
N VAL A 45 -10.85 -9.04 -4.67
CA VAL A 45 -9.95 -10.13 -5.05
C VAL A 45 -10.61 -11.49 -4.89
N THR A 46 -9.98 -12.50 -5.46
CA THR A 46 -10.30 -13.90 -5.21
C THR A 46 -10.01 -14.25 -3.74
N ASN A 47 -10.92 -14.96 -3.06
CA ASN A 47 -10.65 -15.50 -1.72
C ASN A 47 -9.58 -16.61 -1.81
N THR A 48 -8.33 -16.23 -1.65
CA THR A 48 -7.16 -17.11 -1.70
C THR A 48 -6.09 -16.60 -0.74
N LYS A 49 -5.15 -17.49 -0.38
CA LYS A 49 -3.94 -17.15 0.38
C LYS A 49 -2.69 -17.13 -0.50
N ASP A 50 -2.87 -17.35 -1.80
CA ASP A 50 -1.78 -17.30 -2.76
C ASP A 50 -1.41 -15.84 -3.06
N SER A 51 -0.31 -15.38 -2.44
CA SER A 51 0.25 -14.04 -2.63
C SER A 51 0.48 -13.69 -4.10
N LYS A 52 0.77 -14.68 -4.97
CA LYS A 52 0.97 -14.41 -6.39
C LYS A 52 -0.33 -14.07 -7.10
N VAL A 53 -1.41 -14.79 -6.79
CA VAL A 53 -2.74 -14.52 -7.36
C VAL A 53 -3.22 -13.14 -6.92
N LEU A 54 -3.07 -12.81 -5.64
CA LEU A 54 -3.45 -11.51 -5.09
C LEU A 54 -2.62 -10.38 -5.73
N ALA A 55 -1.31 -10.55 -5.86
CA ALA A 55 -0.45 -9.56 -6.51
C ALA A 55 -0.87 -9.31 -7.97
N GLU A 56 -1.16 -10.36 -8.74
CA GLU A 56 -1.62 -10.23 -10.13
C GLU A 56 -2.95 -9.48 -10.22
N GLU A 57 -3.89 -9.71 -9.29
CA GLU A 57 -5.18 -8.99 -9.24
C GLU A 57 -5.03 -7.51 -8.84
N ILE A 58 -4.16 -7.21 -7.88
CA ILE A 58 -3.81 -5.82 -7.49
C ILE A 58 -3.21 -5.09 -8.69
N GLN A 59 -2.19 -5.66 -9.33
CA GLN A 59 -1.53 -5.08 -10.50
C GLN A 59 -2.51 -4.85 -11.65
N LYS A 60 -3.40 -5.82 -11.89
CA LYS A 60 -4.46 -5.68 -12.90
C LYS A 60 -5.37 -4.51 -12.57
N SER A 61 -5.84 -4.39 -11.33
CA SER A 61 -6.69 -3.28 -10.88
C SER A 61 -6.01 -1.92 -11.10
N TRP A 62 -4.76 -1.78 -10.68
CA TRP A 62 -4.01 -0.53 -10.84
C TRP A 62 -3.74 -0.18 -12.30
N LYS A 63 -3.49 -1.18 -13.14
CA LYS A 63 -3.36 -1.00 -14.58
C LYS A 63 -4.66 -0.51 -15.24
N GLU A 64 -5.81 -1.06 -14.86
CA GLU A 64 -7.12 -0.62 -15.36
C GLU A 64 -7.47 0.81 -14.93
N LYS A 65 -6.97 1.24 -13.77
CA LYS A 65 -7.06 2.60 -13.25
C LYS A 65 -6.02 3.56 -13.86
N GLU A 66 -5.14 3.07 -14.72
CA GLU A 66 -4.04 3.82 -15.32
C GLU A 66 -3.18 4.52 -14.26
N ILE A 67 -2.90 3.81 -13.16
CA ILE A 67 -1.97 4.27 -12.13
C ILE A 67 -0.56 4.13 -12.67
N SER A 68 0.24 5.20 -12.60
CA SER A 68 1.64 5.16 -13.02
C SER A 68 2.54 5.94 -12.08
N PHE A 69 3.78 5.47 -11.96
CA PHE A 69 4.82 6.02 -11.10
C PHE A 69 5.91 6.63 -11.99
N GLN A 70 6.14 7.93 -11.83
CA GLN A 70 7.02 8.74 -12.68
C GLN A 70 8.18 9.27 -11.86
N ASN A 71 9.01 8.38 -11.33
CA ASN A 71 10.25 8.71 -10.66
C ASN A 71 11.20 7.50 -10.61
N ASP A 72 12.50 7.76 -10.50
CA ASP A 72 13.58 6.78 -10.46
C ASP A 72 14.35 6.77 -9.12
N LYS A 73 14.02 7.69 -8.20
CA LYS A 73 14.71 7.92 -6.93
C LYS A 73 13.84 7.75 -5.70
N MET A 74 12.54 7.96 -5.86
CA MET A 74 11.53 7.86 -4.81
C MET A 74 10.49 6.86 -5.26
N HIS A 75 10.22 5.88 -4.41
CA HIS A 75 9.26 4.82 -4.66
C HIS A 75 8.21 4.80 -3.57
N MET A 76 6.95 4.58 -3.94
CA MET A 76 5.90 4.36 -2.96
C MET A 76 6.02 2.93 -2.47
N ILE A 77 6.17 2.72 -1.17
CA ILE A 77 6.07 1.38 -0.59
C ILE A 77 4.69 1.24 0.02
N SER A 78 3.90 0.29 -0.46
CA SER A 78 2.57 -0.01 0.05
C SER A 78 2.51 -1.43 0.60
N VAL A 79 1.96 -1.57 1.80
CA VAL A 79 1.65 -2.86 2.42
C VAL A 79 0.18 -3.14 2.21
N PHE A 80 -0.12 -4.10 1.36
CA PHE A 80 -1.46 -4.61 1.12
C PHE A 80 -1.85 -5.64 2.16
N MET A 81 -3.07 -5.53 2.65
CA MET A 81 -3.65 -6.41 3.66
C MET A 81 -5.02 -6.90 3.20
N THR A 82 -5.33 -8.15 3.53
CA THR A 82 -6.61 -8.77 3.23
C THR A 82 -7.68 -8.33 4.21
N MET A 83 -8.84 -7.93 3.69
CA MET A 83 -10.08 -7.78 4.44
C MET A 83 -11.07 -8.87 4.04
N ASP A 84 -11.46 -9.70 5.01
CA ASP A 84 -12.52 -10.68 4.90
C ASP A 84 -13.48 -10.54 6.09
N ASP A 85 -14.66 -9.98 5.86
CA ASP A 85 -15.70 -9.81 6.88
C ASP A 85 -16.69 -11.00 6.93
N GLY A 86 -16.44 -12.04 6.11
CA GLY A 86 -17.26 -13.24 5.97
C GLY A 86 -18.63 -13.00 5.31
N LYS A 87 -18.91 -11.78 4.81
CA LYS A 87 -20.22 -11.40 4.23
C LYS A 87 -20.09 -10.85 2.82
N ASN A 88 -19.06 -10.05 2.59
CA ASN A 88 -18.75 -9.43 1.32
C ASN A 88 -17.65 -10.20 0.60
N LYS A 89 -17.33 -9.77 -0.62
CA LYS A 89 -16.14 -10.30 -1.29
C LYS A 89 -14.90 -9.94 -0.49
N VAL A 90 -13.90 -10.81 -0.55
CA VAL A 90 -12.58 -10.54 -0.01
C VAL A 90 -11.96 -9.39 -0.79
N GLN A 91 -11.33 -8.47 -0.07
CA GLN A 91 -10.72 -7.28 -0.64
C GLN A 91 -9.27 -7.13 -0.18
N GLU A 92 -8.41 -6.59 -1.04
CA GLU A 92 -7.10 -6.09 -0.67
C GLU A 92 -7.15 -4.57 -0.52
N PHE A 93 -6.51 -4.06 0.53
CA PHE A 93 -6.40 -2.62 0.76
C PHE A 93 -5.00 -2.26 1.23
N VAL A 94 -4.60 -1.00 1.02
CA VAL A 94 -3.33 -0.49 1.52
C VAL A 94 -3.48 -0.21 3.02
N GLY A 95 -2.93 -1.09 3.86
CA GLY A 95 -2.92 -0.94 5.32
C GLY A 95 -1.84 0.01 5.82
N HIS A 96 -0.74 0.12 5.06
CA HIS A 96 0.32 1.08 5.34
C HIS A 96 0.98 1.57 4.05
N VAL A 97 1.47 2.81 4.07
CA VAL A 97 2.21 3.41 2.96
C VAL A 97 3.34 4.30 3.47
N GLY A 98 4.49 4.24 2.79
CA GLY A 98 5.63 5.12 3.00
C GLY A 98 6.34 5.43 1.68
N VAL A 99 7.39 6.25 1.76
CA VAL A 99 8.23 6.61 0.61
C VAL A 99 9.64 6.09 0.83
N LEU A 100 10.13 5.27 -0.08
CA LEU A 100 11.50 4.79 -0.09
C LEU A 100 12.34 5.65 -1.03
N VAL A 101 13.50 6.10 -0.55
CA VAL A 101 14.46 6.88 -1.34
C VAL A 101 15.79 6.15 -1.37
N GLN A 102 16.35 5.95 -2.54
CA GLN A 102 17.71 5.41 -2.65
C GLN A 102 18.74 6.55 -2.42
N ASP A 103 19.57 6.41 -1.39
CA ASP A 103 20.65 7.33 -1.05
C ASP A 103 21.99 6.60 -1.12
N GLY A 104 22.64 6.66 -2.28
CA GLY A 104 23.87 5.91 -2.54
C GLY A 104 23.65 4.39 -2.50
N ASP A 105 24.31 3.72 -1.56
CA ASP A 105 24.18 2.29 -1.28
C ASP A 105 23.14 1.97 -0.19
N LYS A 106 22.46 2.99 0.34
CA LYS A 106 21.44 2.88 1.38
C LYS A 106 20.04 3.20 0.86
N TYR A 107 19.07 2.85 1.68
CA TYR A 107 17.65 3.14 1.47
C TYR A 107 17.11 3.89 2.67
N LEU A 108 16.50 5.05 2.43
CA LEU A 108 15.81 5.85 3.43
C LEU A 108 14.30 5.63 3.29
N PHE A 109 13.68 5.03 4.29
CA PHE A 109 12.24 4.83 4.32
C PHE A 109 11.59 5.90 5.19
N ILE A 110 10.73 6.71 4.58
CA ILE A 110 10.03 7.82 5.22
C ILE A 110 8.59 7.40 5.43
N GLU A 111 8.16 7.34 6.69
CA GLU A 111 6.85 6.82 7.03
C GLU A 111 6.22 7.50 8.25
N LYS A 112 4.98 7.14 8.53
CA LYS A 112 4.25 7.51 9.75
C LYS A 112 3.54 6.27 10.28
N LEU A 113 4.05 5.71 11.36
CA LEU A 113 3.52 4.48 11.96
C LEU A 113 2.12 4.66 12.57
N ALA A 114 1.87 5.81 13.20
CA ALA A 114 0.60 6.08 13.87
C ALA A 114 0.23 7.56 13.83
N PHE A 115 -1.06 7.86 13.99
CA PHE A 115 -1.57 9.24 14.00
C PHE A 115 -0.88 10.11 15.05
N GLU A 116 -0.59 9.55 16.23
CA GLU A 116 0.01 10.24 17.38
C GLU A 116 1.53 10.42 17.27
N LEU A 117 2.22 9.62 16.45
CA LEU A 117 3.67 9.65 16.30
C LEU A 117 4.12 10.62 15.20
N PRO A 118 5.27 11.29 15.31
CA PRO A 118 5.81 12.09 14.20
C PRO A 118 6.13 11.22 12.99
N TYR A 119 6.31 11.85 11.83
CA TYR A 119 6.98 11.17 10.71
C TYR A 119 8.40 10.78 11.12
N GLN A 120 8.85 9.63 10.66
CA GLN A 120 10.19 9.12 10.92
C GLN A 120 10.91 8.77 9.62
N VAL A 121 12.23 8.59 9.73
CA VAL A 121 13.07 8.09 8.65
C VAL A 121 13.91 6.95 9.20
N ASP A 122 13.76 5.78 8.58
CA ASP A 122 14.55 4.59 8.88
C ASP A 122 15.56 4.35 7.75
N GLU A 123 16.80 4.04 8.12
CA GLU A 123 17.87 3.74 7.16
C GLU A 123 18.09 2.23 7.09
N PHE A 124 18.07 1.71 5.86
CA PHE A 124 18.29 0.30 5.57
C PHE A 124 19.46 0.11 4.62
N SER A 125 20.17 -0.99 4.78
CA SER A 125 21.32 -1.34 3.93
C SER A 125 20.92 -1.98 2.60
N ASN A 126 19.69 -2.50 2.49
CA ASN A 126 19.17 -3.16 1.31
C ASN A 126 17.64 -3.32 1.39
N LEU A 127 17.00 -3.68 0.28
CA LEU A 127 15.55 -3.91 0.21
C LEU A 127 15.07 -5.11 1.04
N GLN A 128 15.95 -6.07 1.37
CA GLN A 128 15.58 -7.20 2.22
C GLN A 128 15.30 -6.74 3.65
N GLU A 129 16.09 -5.80 4.18
CA GLU A 129 15.83 -5.22 5.51
C GLU A 129 14.53 -4.41 5.53
N VAL A 130 14.18 -3.71 4.43
CA VAL A 130 12.88 -3.03 4.27
C VAL A 130 11.74 -4.04 4.33
N ASN A 131 11.85 -5.17 3.60
CA ASN A 131 10.87 -6.24 3.64
C ASN A 131 10.70 -6.78 5.05
N ASP A 132 11.80 -7.15 5.71
CA ASP A 132 11.77 -7.80 7.01
C ASP A 132 11.18 -6.88 8.09
N TYR A 133 11.52 -5.59 8.01
CA TYR A 133 10.94 -4.56 8.86
C TYR A 133 9.41 -4.49 8.69
N LEU A 134 8.92 -4.33 7.47
CA LEU A 134 7.48 -4.21 7.20
C LEU A 134 6.73 -5.50 7.55
N MET A 135 7.24 -6.67 7.17
CA MET A 135 6.62 -7.94 7.54
C MET A 135 6.59 -8.13 9.06
N GLY A 136 7.67 -7.77 9.76
CA GLY A 136 7.74 -7.82 11.22
C GLY A 136 6.71 -6.94 11.93
N TYR A 137 6.22 -5.87 11.28
CA TYR A 137 5.15 -5.01 11.80
C TYR A 137 3.74 -5.47 11.37
N TYR A 138 3.58 -5.94 10.14
CA TYR A 138 2.25 -6.12 9.55
C TYR A 138 1.79 -7.58 9.44
N ASP A 139 2.69 -8.57 9.45
CA ASP A 139 2.32 -9.99 9.49
C ASP A 139 2.06 -10.45 10.94
N GLN A 140 0.97 -9.94 11.53
CA GLN A 140 0.61 -10.23 12.93
C GLN A 140 -0.53 -11.23 13.07
N ASP A 141 -1.18 -11.60 11.96
CA ASP A 141 -2.29 -12.55 11.98
C ASP A 141 -1.79 -13.96 12.26
N ALA A 142 -2.58 -14.73 13.02
CA ALA A 142 -2.26 -16.13 13.26
C ALA A 142 -2.23 -16.91 11.93
N ASP A 143 -1.28 -17.83 11.84
CA ASP A 143 -1.04 -18.56 10.60
C ASP A 143 -2.30 -19.22 10.03
N GLY A 144 -2.55 -18.94 8.76
CA GLY A 144 -3.68 -19.50 8.04
C GLY A 144 -5.03 -18.86 8.39
N LEU A 145 -5.08 -17.70 9.06
CA LEU A 145 -6.33 -16.93 9.16
C LEU A 145 -6.58 -16.12 7.88
N SER A 146 -5.62 -15.28 7.49
CA SER A 146 -5.66 -14.40 6.31
C SER A 146 -4.57 -14.75 5.31
N ALA A 147 -4.57 -14.10 4.14
CA ALA A 147 -3.39 -14.11 3.29
C ALA A 147 -2.29 -13.25 3.94
N LYS A 148 -1.04 -13.60 3.68
CA LYS A 148 0.11 -12.83 4.19
C LYS A 148 0.15 -11.44 3.52
N PRO A 149 0.50 -10.37 4.25
CA PRO A 149 0.62 -9.03 3.67
C PRO A 149 1.55 -9.01 2.46
N LEU A 150 1.19 -8.22 1.45
CA LEU A 150 1.99 -8.03 0.25
C LEU A 150 2.68 -6.67 0.29
N ILE A 151 3.98 -6.65 0.06
CA ILE A 151 4.75 -5.40 -0.01
C ILE A 151 4.99 -5.07 -1.47
N PHE A 152 4.52 -3.90 -1.89
CA PHE A 152 4.72 -3.37 -3.24
C PHE A 152 5.67 -2.19 -3.20
N GLU A 153 6.61 -2.16 -4.14
CA GLU A 153 7.37 -0.99 -4.54
C GLU A 153 6.72 -0.46 -5.81
N ASP A 154 6.14 0.73 -5.78
CA ASP A 154 5.33 1.26 -6.88
C ASP A 154 4.26 0.23 -7.34
N ASP A 155 4.21 -0.14 -8.63
CA ASP A 155 3.21 -1.05 -9.20
C ASP A 155 3.63 -2.53 -9.25
N HIS A 156 4.69 -2.90 -8.52
CA HIS A 156 5.19 -4.27 -8.50
C HIS A 156 5.54 -4.74 -7.09
N VAL A 157 5.37 -6.05 -6.85
CA VAL A 157 5.80 -6.69 -5.60
C VAL A 157 7.27 -6.36 -5.38
N LEU A 158 7.61 -5.94 -4.16
CA LEU A 158 8.98 -5.61 -3.76
C LEU A 158 9.91 -6.76 -4.16
N LYS A 159 11.03 -6.42 -4.80
CA LYS A 159 11.93 -7.40 -5.41
C LYS A 159 12.42 -8.48 -4.42
N GLU A 160 12.68 -8.07 -3.18
CA GLU A 160 13.17 -8.95 -2.10
C GLU A 160 12.01 -9.43 -1.19
N TYR A 161 10.77 -9.41 -1.69
CA TYR A 161 9.60 -9.82 -0.94
C TYR A 161 9.74 -11.26 -0.43
N ARG A 162 9.53 -11.43 0.87
CA ARG A 162 9.39 -12.73 1.53
C ARG A 162 8.55 -12.60 2.79
N VAL A 163 7.89 -13.70 3.15
CA VAL A 163 7.33 -13.85 4.49
C VAL A 163 8.47 -14.11 5.48
N VAL A 164 8.41 -13.46 6.64
CA VAL A 164 9.37 -13.68 7.74
C VAL A 164 8.73 -14.66 8.71
N GLU A 165 9.43 -15.75 9.03
CA GLU A 165 9.02 -16.75 10.04
C GLU A 165 9.45 -16.34 11.46
#